data_AF-A0A0F2R950-F1
#
_entry.id   AF-A0A0F2R950-F1
#
_cell.length_a   1.000
_cell.length_b   1.000
_cell.length_c   1.000
_cell.angle_alpha   90.00
_cell.angle_beta   90.00
_cell.angle_gamma   90.00
#
_symmetry.space_group_name_H-M   'P 1'
#
loop_
_entity.id
_entity.type
_entity.pdbx_description
1 polymer ?
#
loop_
_entity_poly.entity_id
_entity_poly.type
_entity_poly.pdbx_seq_one_letter_code
_entity_poly.pdbx_strand_id
1 'polypeptide(L)'
;GIRKARQAPVFKAPLQISAPGLDEAAQGAAPELQSPRNCYVCKAEFTRLHFFYDAMCPSCAEINYRKRFQTASLAGRVALITGARMKIGYQAALMMLRAGARVIVTTRFPVDAALRYGAEDDYGDWKERLHIHGLDLRHTPSVELFASYVEHAHDRLDILINNAAQTVRRPPGFYAHLMDAENRPFDQLPASAQLLLARHAQFTQRLGGLGARQLPGAADMPVTWQAQGPGIGLRASAQLSQIPYPYDAPLVDAEVFPEGQLDMDLQQVDLRTTNSWRLCLGDIQTPEMLEVHLVNAVAPFVLCNRLIALMRRDNTGQKHIVNVTAMEGKFHRFKQAPRHPHTNMAKAALNMLTHTAAQDLAKDGIYMNAVDTGWVTDEDPAVLAQRKQDIHDFQPPLDIVDGAARVCDPFFDGILTGRHWCGKFLKDYQPIDW
;
A
#
# COMPACT_ATOMS: atom_id res chain seq x y z
N GLY A 1 -18.25 12.35 11.86
CA GLY A 1 -17.95 11.64 10.62
C GLY A 1 -16.52 11.88 10.15
N ILE A 2 -16.24 11.46 8.93
CA ILE A 2 -14.92 11.36 8.31
C ILE A 2 -14.12 12.68 8.34
N ARG A 3 -14.77 13.84 8.14
CA ARG A 3 -14.11 15.15 8.23
C ARG A 3 -13.50 15.44 9.61
N LYS A 4 -14.18 15.08 10.70
CA LYS A 4 -13.67 15.25 12.07
C LYS A 4 -12.46 14.35 12.32
N ALA A 5 -12.46 13.13 11.79
CA ALA A 5 -11.33 12.21 11.92
C ALA A 5 -10.05 12.75 11.28
N ARG A 6 -10.17 13.59 10.23
CA ARG A 6 -9.04 14.24 9.55
C ARG A 6 -8.46 15.44 10.29
N GLN A 7 -9.15 15.98 11.29
CA GLN A 7 -8.67 17.13 12.08
C GLN A 7 -7.68 16.72 13.18
N ALA A 8 -7.51 15.42 13.42
CA ALA A 8 -6.56 14.93 14.40
C ALA A 8 -5.12 15.22 13.95
N PRO A 9 -4.22 15.65 14.86
CA PRO A 9 -2.83 15.96 14.52
C PRO A 9 -2.06 14.72 14.06
N VAL A 10 -2.46 13.53 14.52
CA VAL A 10 -1.98 12.24 14.06
C VAL A 10 -3.20 11.40 13.72
N PHE A 11 -3.22 10.80 12.54
CA PHE A 11 -4.33 9.95 12.11
C PHE A 11 -4.46 8.75 13.03
N LYS A 12 -5.67 8.55 13.55
CA LYS A 12 -6.07 7.30 14.22
C LYS A 12 -7.30 6.76 13.50
N ALA A 13 -7.28 5.47 13.19
CA ALA A 13 -8.42 4.81 12.55
C ALA A 13 -9.68 4.97 13.43
N PRO A 14 -10.77 5.57 12.91
CA PRO A 14 -11.98 5.74 13.70
C PRO A 14 -12.54 4.38 14.12
N LEU A 15 -12.82 4.23 15.42
CA LEU A 15 -13.50 3.05 15.95
C LEU A 15 -14.90 2.91 15.35
N GLN A 16 -15.38 1.67 15.27
CA GLN A 16 -16.75 1.41 14.87
C GLN A 16 -17.69 2.09 15.86
N ILE A 17 -18.60 2.91 15.35
CA ILE A 17 -19.60 3.56 16.17
C ILE A 17 -20.71 2.53 16.38
N SER A 18 -20.53 1.65 17.36
CA SER A 18 -21.56 0.73 17.83
C SER A 18 -22.39 1.45 18.90
N ALA A 19 -23.48 2.10 18.52
CA ALA A 19 -24.48 2.49 19.51
C ALA A 19 -25.76 1.68 19.26
N PRO A 20 -26.24 0.91 20.26
CA PRO A 20 -27.64 0.49 20.27
C PRO A 20 -28.48 1.77 20.36
N GLY A 21 -29.12 2.17 19.24
CA GLY A 21 -29.98 3.36 19.18
C GLY A 21 -29.70 4.38 18.06
N LEU A 22 -28.63 4.21 17.25
CA LEU A 22 -28.39 5.08 16.09
C LEU A 22 -29.34 4.79 14.91
N ASP A 23 -29.88 3.57 14.82
CA ASP A 23 -30.66 3.14 13.65
C ASP A 23 -31.97 3.91 13.45
N GLU A 24 -32.59 4.46 14.51
CA GLU A 24 -33.81 5.27 14.37
C GLU A 24 -33.58 6.76 14.66
N ALA A 25 -32.84 7.10 15.73
CA ALA A 25 -32.67 8.50 16.15
C ALA A 25 -31.65 9.29 15.31
N ALA A 26 -30.56 8.67 14.84
CA ALA A 26 -29.57 9.35 13.98
C ALA A 26 -29.92 9.31 12.49
N GLN A 27 -30.74 8.33 12.07
CA GLN A 27 -31.38 8.39 10.77
C GLN A 27 -32.40 9.55 10.75
N GLY A 28 -33.27 9.70 11.76
CA GLY A 28 -34.26 10.78 11.82
C GLY A 28 -33.69 12.20 11.93
N ALA A 29 -32.46 12.37 12.45
CA ALA A 29 -31.81 13.67 12.66
C ALA A 29 -30.60 13.94 11.73
N ALA A 30 -30.47 13.16 10.66
CA ALA A 30 -29.38 13.34 9.69
C ALA A 30 -29.49 14.71 9.01
N PRO A 31 -28.45 15.56 9.05
CA PRO A 31 -28.52 16.89 8.46
C PRO A 31 -28.82 16.81 6.95
N GLU A 32 -29.75 17.63 6.50
CA GLU A 32 -30.08 17.80 5.09
C GLU A 32 -29.34 19.01 4.51
N LEU A 33 -28.79 18.82 3.31
CA LEU A 33 -28.15 19.87 2.55
C LEU A 33 -29.21 20.78 1.90
N GLN A 34 -28.94 22.08 1.89
CA GLN A 34 -29.78 23.07 1.19
C GLN A 34 -29.77 22.90 -0.33
N SER A 35 -28.71 22.29 -0.87
CA SER A 35 -28.55 21.96 -2.28
C SER A 35 -28.11 20.51 -2.46
N PRO A 36 -28.62 19.78 -3.47
CA PRO A 36 -28.23 18.40 -3.72
C PRO A 36 -26.75 18.31 -4.10
N ARG A 37 -26.12 17.19 -3.72
CA ARG A 37 -24.76 16.81 -4.13
C ARG A 37 -24.81 15.49 -4.88
N ASN A 38 -23.83 15.25 -5.76
CA ASN A 38 -23.67 13.97 -6.43
C ASN A 38 -22.90 12.98 -5.56
N CYS A 39 -23.45 11.78 -5.38
CA CYS A 39 -22.80 10.70 -4.65
C CYS A 39 -21.46 10.31 -5.30
N TYR A 40 -20.40 10.18 -4.50
CA TYR A 40 -19.08 9.76 -4.97
C TYR A 40 -19.09 8.40 -5.68
N VAL A 41 -19.91 7.45 -5.20
CA VAL A 41 -19.98 6.09 -5.74
C VAL A 41 -20.94 6.02 -6.94
N CYS A 42 -22.26 6.13 -6.70
CA CYS A 42 -23.28 5.89 -7.73
C CYS A 42 -23.65 7.11 -8.58
N LYS A 43 -23.10 8.29 -8.27
CA LYS A 43 -23.39 9.57 -8.95
C LYS A 43 -24.82 10.11 -8.80
N ALA A 44 -25.72 9.40 -8.12
CA ALA A 44 -27.06 9.89 -7.82
C ALA A 44 -27.02 11.14 -6.93
N GLU A 45 -27.95 12.05 -7.15
CA GLU A 45 -28.15 13.22 -6.30
C GLU A 45 -28.69 12.82 -4.92
N PHE A 46 -28.23 13.50 -3.88
CA PHE A 46 -28.71 13.32 -2.52
C PHE A 46 -28.62 14.64 -1.73
N THR A 47 -29.54 14.80 -0.79
CA THR A 47 -29.55 15.93 0.16
C THR A 47 -29.29 15.48 1.59
N ARG A 48 -29.74 14.27 1.96
CA ARG A 48 -29.57 13.72 3.31
C ARG A 48 -28.18 13.13 3.52
N LEU A 49 -27.45 13.65 4.51
CA LEU A 49 -26.09 13.20 4.83
C LEU A 49 -26.08 11.90 5.65
N HIS A 50 -25.01 11.13 5.52
CA HIS A 50 -24.72 10.02 6.43
C HIS A 50 -23.95 10.53 7.66
N PHE A 51 -24.15 9.93 8.84
CA PHE A 51 -23.46 10.39 10.07
C PHE A 51 -21.92 10.35 9.95
N PHE A 52 -21.41 9.45 9.11
CA PHE A 52 -19.98 9.31 8.84
C PHE A 52 -19.53 10.02 7.55
N TYR A 53 -20.23 9.85 6.42
CA TYR A 53 -19.78 10.32 5.11
C TYR A 53 -20.61 11.51 4.63
N ASP A 54 -19.95 12.51 4.06
CA ASP A 54 -20.58 13.72 3.52
C ASP A 54 -20.56 13.79 1.97
N ALA A 55 -19.89 12.83 1.33
CA ALA A 55 -19.72 12.74 -0.11
C ALA A 55 -20.45 11.55 -0.76
N MET A 56 -21.31 10.84 -0.02
CA MET A 56 -22.05 9.68 -0.53
C MET A 56 -23.53 9.76 -0.14
N CYS A 57 -24.40 9.29 -1.03
CA CYS A 57 -25.81 9.08 -0.68
C CYS A 57 -25.94 8.03 0.44
N PRO A 58 -27.04 8.03 1.22
CA PRO A 58 -27.18 7.16 2.39
C PRO A 58 -26.94 5.67 2.13
N SER A 59 -27.43 5.14 1.00
CA SER A 59 -27.25 3.72 0.68
C SER A 59 -25.79 3.34 0.38
N CYS A 60 -25.08 4.17 -0.41
CA CYS A 60 -23.66 3.95 -0.68
C CYS A 60 -22.82 4.15 0.58
N ALA A 61 -23.15 5.14 1.40
CA ALA A 61 -22.49 5.43 2.65
C ALA A 61 -22.61 4.25 3.63
N GLU A 62 -23.79 3.65 3.76
CA GLU A 62 -24.03 2.48 4.63
C GLU A 62 -23.19 1.28 4.21
N ILE A 63 -23.17 0.96 2.91
CA ILE A 63 -22.34 -0.14 2.38
C ILE A 63 -20.86 0.11 2.67
N ASN A 64 -20.37 1.31 2.38
CA ASN A 64 -18.98 1.67 2.62
C ASN A 64 -18.63 1.59 4.11
N TYR A 65 -19.52 2.09 4.98
CA TYR A 65 -19.30 2.08 6.42
C TYR A 65 -19.23 0.65 6.97
N ARG A 66 -20.13 -0.25 6.54
CA ARG A 66 -20.07 -1.67 6.90
C ARG A 66 -18.79 -2.33 6.41
N LYS A 67 -18.39 -2.07 5.16
CA LYS A 67 -17.19 -2.65 4.55
C LYS A 67 -15.90 -2.24 5.28
N ARG A 68 -15.83 -1.04 5.88
CA ARG A 68 -14.69 -0.62 6.74
C ARG A 68 -14.37 -1.60 7.86
N PHE A 69 -15.39 -2.26 8.39
CA PHE A 69 -15.29 -3.18 9.54
C PHE A 69 -15.54 -4.64 9.14
N GLN A 70 -15.54 -4.93 7.82
CA GLN A 70 -15.68 -6.28 7.32
C GLN A 70 -14.51 -7.14 7.81
N THR A 71 -14.83 -8.34 8.27
CA THR A 71 -13.85 -9.33 8.72
C THR A 71 -14.38 -10.74 8.48
N ALA A 72 -13.47 -11.69 8.35
CA ALA A 72 -13.73 -13.13 8.36
C ALA A 72 -12.53 -13.83 8.99
N SER A 73 -12.71 -15.04 9.53
CA SER A 73 -11.57 -15.77 10.13
C SER A 73 -10.50 -16.08 9.08
N LEU A 74 -9.29 -15.59 9.33
CA LEU A 74 -8.07 -15.93 8.60
C LEU A 74 -7.13 -16.80 9.43
N ALA A 75 -7.65 -17.46 10.47
CA ALA A 75 -6.86 -18.35 11.32
C ALA A 75 -6.14 -19.42 10.47
N GLY A 76 -4.83 -19.57 10.70
CA GLY A 76 -3.98 -20.51 9.97
C GLY A 76 -3.59 -20.07 8.54
N ARG A 77 -4.08 -18.93 8.05
CA ARG A 77 -3.72 -18.38 6.74
C ARG A 77 -2.42 -17.57 6.82
N VAL A 78 -1.65 -17.58 5.74
CA VAL A 78 -0.44 -16.75 5.58
C VAL A 78 -0.67 -15.71 4.49
N ALA A 79 -0.45 -14.45 4.84
CA ALA A 79 -0.57 -13.31 3.93
C ALA A 79 0.79 -12.61 3.76
N LEU A 80 1.11 -12.18 2.54
CA LEU A 80 2.22 -11.29 2.21
C LEU A 80 1.66 -9.99 1.64
N ILE A 81 2.07 -8.86 2.20
CA ILE A 81 1.68 -7.53 1.71
C ILE A 81 2.91 -6.63 1.56
N THR A 82 3.00 -5.98 0.39
CA THR A 82 4.07 -5.01 0.11
C THR A 82 3.65 -3.58 0.46
N GLY A 83 4.61 -2.75 0.88
CA GLY A 83 4.37 -1.33 1.16
C GLY A 83 3.48 -1.10 2.39
N ALA A 84 3.59 -1.94 3.41
CA ALA A 84 2.72 -1.92 4.59
C ALA A 84 3.36 -1.25 5.82
N ARG A 85 4.23 -0.26 5.64
CA ARG A 85 4.72 0.58 6.74
C ARG A 85 3.68 1.58 7.23
N MET A 86 2.88 2.13 6.31
CA MET A 86 1.94 3.20 6.59
C MET A 86 0.72 3.16 5.65
N LYS A 87 -0.25 4.07 5.86
CA LYS A 87 -1.43 4.27 5.01
C LYS A 87 -2.22 2.97 4.79
N ILE A 88 -2.67 2.73 3.56
CA ILE A 88 -3.55 1.62 3.16
C ILE A 88 -2.92 0.26 3.49
N GLY A 89 -1.64 0.07 3.16
CA GLY A 89 -0.94 -1.19 3.43
C GLY A 89 -0.86 -1.52 4.92
N TYR A 90 -0.59 -0.50 5.75
CA TYR A 90 -0.58 -0.65 7.21
C TYR A 90 -1.93 -1.09 7.76
N GLN A 91 -3.00 -0.40 7.35
CA GLN A 91 -4.37 -0.71 7.78
C GLN A 91 -4.82 -2.08 7.27
N ALA A 92 -4.52 -2.45 6.02
CA ALA A 92 -4.85 -3.77 5.47
C ALA A 92 -4.13 -4.90 6.22
N ALA A 93 -2.86 -4.69 6.60
CA ALA A 93 -2.14 -5.65 7.43
C ALA A 93 -2.78 -5.79 8.83
N LEU A 94 -3.19 -4.70 9.47
CA LEU A 94 -3.92 -4.75 10.75
C LEU A 94 -5.25 -5.50 10.62
N MET A 95 -6.02 -5.27 9.54
CA MET A 95 -7.26 -6.03 9.28
C MET A 95 -6.99 -7.54 9.21
N MET A 96 -5.94 -7.96 8.48
CA MET A 96 -5.58 -9.38 8.38
C MET A 96 -5.05 -9.96 9.70
N LEU A 97 -4.27 -9.20 10.46
CA LEU A 97 -3.77 -9.60 11.79
C LEU A 97 -4.91 -9.77 12.79
N ARG A 98 -5.85 -8.82 12.85
CA ARG A 98 -7.05 -8.87 13.70
C ARG A 98 -8.00 -9.98 13.30
N ALA A 99 -8.00 -10.38 12.02
CA ALA A 99 -8.73 -11.54 11.51
C ALA A 99 -8.04 -12.89 11.79
N GLY A 100 -6.83 -12.91 12.38
CA GLY A 100 -6.13 -14.15 12.77
C GLY A 100 -5.05 -14.66 11.80
N ALA A 101 -4.75 -13.94 10.72
CA ALA A 101 -3.72 -14.34 9.75
C ALA A 101 -2.30 -14.19 10.31
N ARG A 102 -1.37 -15.01 9.83
CA ARG A 102 0.06 -14.66 9.86
C ARG A 102 0.35 -13.70 8.72
N VAL A 103 0.93 -12.54 9.02
CA VAL A 103 1.16 -11.48 8.03
C VAL A 103 2.65 -11.20 7.89
N ILE A 104 3.14 -11.25 6.66
CA ILE A 104 4.48 -10.83 6.25
C ILE A 104 4.34 -9.46 5.61
N VAL A 105 4.98 -8.46 6.20
CA VAL A 105 4.99 -7.07 5.73
C VAL A 105 6.34 -6.77 5.09
N THR A 106 6.32 -6.12 3.92
CA THR A 106 7.54 -5.54 3.35
C THR A 106 7.46 -4.02 3.20
N THR A 107 8.61 -3.36 3.35
CA THR A 107 8.77 -1.90 3.27
C THR A 107 10.24 -1.55 3.06
N ARG A 108 10.54 -0.37 2.52
CA ARG A 108 11.92 0.15 2.50
C ARG A 108 12.45 0.48 3.90
N PHE A 109 11.57 0.86 4.81
CA PHE A 109 11.88 1.33 6.17
C PHE A 109 11.30 0.35 7.20
N PRO A 110 11.97 -0.79 7.46
CA PRO A 110 11.47 -1.84 8.34
C PRO A 110 11.49 -1.46 9.83
N VAL A 111 12.43 -0.62 10.28
CA VAL A 111 12.48 -0.20 11.69
C VAL A 111 11.31 0.72 12.02
N ASP A 112 11.03 1.73 11.19
CA ASP A 112 9.86 2.61 11.37
C ASP A 112 8.55 1.80 11.35
N ALA A 113 8.42 0.80 10.46
CA ALA A 113 7.26 -0.09 10.47
C ALA A 113 7.14 -0.85 11.80
N ALA A 114 8.24 -1.43 12.29
CA ALA A 114 8.23 -2.19 13.54
C ALA A 114 7.86 -1.33 14.75
N LEU A 115 8.32 -0.07 14.79
CA LEU A 115 7.94 0.89 15.82
C LEU A 115 6.45 1.25 15.76
N ARG A 116 5.89 1.47 14.56
CA ARG A 116 4.46 1.76 14.37
C ARG A 116 3.58 0.61 14.83
N TYR A 117 3.84 -0.60 14.34
CA TYR A 117 3.10 -1.79 14.75
C TYR A 117 3.25 -2.09 16.25
N GLY A 118 4.44 -1.88 16.81
CA GLY A 118 4.69 -2.05 18.24
C GLY A 118 3.97 -1.05 19.13
N ALA A 119 3.39 0.01 18.56
CA ALA A 119 2.65 1.05 19.26
C ALA A 119 1.12 0.89 19.17
N GLU A 120 0.61 -0.13 18.46
CA GLU A 120 -0.82 -0.42 18.44
C GLU A 120 -1.30 -0.99 19.78
N ASP A 121 -2.48 -0.56 20.23
CA ASP A 121 -3.04 -0.96 21.53
C ASP A 121 -3.25 -2.48 21.63
N ASP A 122 -3.57 -3.14 20.52
CA ASP A 122 -3.80 -4.59 20.42
C ASP A 122 -2.57 -5.38 19.94
N TYR A 123 -1.37 -4.77 19.93
CA TYR A 123 -0.11 -5.41 19.53
C TYR A 123 0.11 -6.77 20.23
N GLY A 124 -0.26 -6.85 21.52
CA GLY A 124 -0.14 -8.07 22.33
C GLY A 124 -0.84 -9.29 21.72
N ASP A 125 -1.93 -9.09 20.98
CA ASP A 125 -2.82 -10.15 20.49
C ASP A 125 -2.31 -10.83 19.21
N TRP A 126 -1.42 -10.18 18.48
CA TRP A 126 -1.00 -10.62 17.14
C TRP A 126 0.49 -10.49 16.83
N LYS A 127 1.30 -9.92 17.73
CA LYS A 127 2.76 -9.71 17.52
C LYS A 127 3.52 -10.93 17.01
N GLU A 128 3.19 -12.14 17.48
CA GLU A 128 3.84 -13.39 17.07
C GLU A 128 3.50 -13.82 15.64
N ARG A 129 2.44 -13.25 15.08
CA ARG A 129 1.94 -13.51 13.72
C ARG A 129 2.41 -12.45 12.72
N LEU A 130 3.05 -11.36 13.15
CA LEU A 130 3.59 -10.33 12.26
C LEU A 130 5.10 -10.52 12.06
N HIS A 131 5.53 -10.56 10.80
CA HIS A 131 6.95 -10.51 10.43
C HIS A 131 7.20 -9.35 9.48
N ILE A 132 8.22 -8.54 9.75
CA ILE A 132 8.56 -7.36 8.93
C ILE A 132 9.89 -7.59 8.24
N HIS A 133 9.95 -7.30 6.93
CA HIS A 133 11.17 -7.38 6.13
C HIS A 133 11.43 -6.06 5.40
N GLY A 134 12.65 -5.54 5.55
CA GLY A 134 13.18 -4.48 4.70
C GLY A 134 13.30 -4.97 3.26
N LEU A 135 12.69 -4.30 2.29
CA LEU A 135 12.78 -4.63 0.87
C LEU A 135 12.56 -3.37 0.02
N ASP A 136 13.56 -3.04 -0.81
CA ASP A 136 13.44 -2.05 -1.86
C ASP A 136 13.06 -2.70 -3.19
N LEU A 137 11.83 -2.43 -3.64
CA LEU A 137 11.27 -2.99 -4.87
C LEU A 137 11.93 -2.47 -6.15
N ARG A 138 12.74 -1.40 -6.06
CA ARG A 138 13.55 -0.92 -7.20
C ARG A 138 14.71 -1.86 -7.50
N HIS A 139 15.09 -2.73 -6.56
CA HIS A 139 16.19 -3.68 -6.74
C HIS A 139 15.67 -5.10 -7.00
N THR A 140 15.36 -5.40 -8.27
CA THR A 140 14.78 -6.67 -8.72
C THR A 140 15.48 -7.93 -8.19
N PRO A 141 16.83 -8.03 -8.18
CA PRO A 141 17.50 -9.21 -7.62
C PRO A 141 17.18 -9.44 -6.13
N SER A 142 16.94 -8.38 -5.36
CA SER A 142 16.51 -8.51 -3.96
C SER A 142 15.05 -8.95 -3.83
N VAL A 143 14.18 -8.55 -4.77
CA VAL A 143 12.79 -9.03 -4.82
C VAL A 143 12.76 -10.54 -5.10
N GLU A 144 13.60 -11.05 -6.01
CA GLU A 144 13.71 -12.48 -6.29
C GLU A 144 14.27 -13.28 -5.11
N LEU A 145 15.33 -12.78 -4.47
CA LEU A 145 15.91 -13.39 -3.28
C LEU A 145 14.88 -13.43 -2.14
N PHE A 146 14.11 -12.37 -1.95
CA PHE A 146 13.04 -12.33 -0.96
C PHE A 146 11.93 -13.35 -1.27
N ALA A 147 11.45 -13.41 -2.51
CA ALA A 147 10.44 -14.38 -2.89
C ALA A 147 10.91 -15.82 -2.67
N SER A 148 12.17 -16.11 -3.01
CA SER A 148 12.79 -17.41 -2.76
C SER A 148 12.91 -17.69 -1.25
N TYR A 149 13.27 -16.71 -0.43
CA TYR A 149 13.24 -16.85 1.02
C TYR A 149 11.83 -17.18 1.54
N VAL A 150 10.79 -16.49 1.08
CA VAL A 150 9.40 -16.75 1.50
C VAL A 150 8.97 -18.17 1.13
N GLU A 151 9.31 -18.64 -0.08
CA GLU A 151 9.04 -20.01 -0.54
C GLU A 151 9.65 -21.11 0.34
N HIS A 152 10.81 -20.85 0.94
CA HIS A 152 11.51 -21.79 1.82
C HIS A 152 11.14 -21.62 3.30
N ALA A 153 10.84 -20.40 3.74
CA ALA A 153 10.55 -20.09 5.14
C ALA A 153 9.10 -20.37 5.54
N HIS A 154 8.21 -20.59 4.57
CA HIS A 154 6.79 -20.82 4.77
C HIS A 154 6.30 -22.02 3.95
N ASP A 155 5.45 -22.84 4.55
CA ASP A 155 4.89 -24.02 3.89
C ASP A 155 3.74 -23.66 2.94
N ARG A 156 3.09 -22.50 3.17
CA ARG A 156 1.92 -22.02 2.43
C ARG A 156 1.95 -20.50 2.25
N LEU A 157 1.26 -20.03 1.23
CA LEU A 157 0.85 -18.65 1.04
C LEU A 157 -0.60 -18.64 0.53
N ASP A 158 -1.47 -17.90 1.22
CA ASP A 158 -2.91 -17.85 0.92
C ASP A 158 -3.30 -16.51 0.29
N ILE A 159 -2.68 -15.42 0.73
CA ILE A 159 -3.01 -14.06 0.30
C ILE A 159 -1.71 -13.34 -0.11
N LEU A 160 -1.67 -12.82 -1.33
CA LEU A 160 -0.61 -11.91 -1.80
C LEU A 160 -1.23 -10.57 -2.16
N ILE A 161 -0.78 -9.50 -1.51
CA ILE A 161 -1.24 -8.13 -1.77
C ILE A 161 -0.06 -7.31 -2.31
N ASN A 162 -0.11 -7.03 -3.61
CA ASN A 162 0.80 -6.09 -4.27
C ASN A 162 0.27 -4.67 -4.04
N ASN A 163 0.50 -4.14 -2.84
CA ASN A 163 0.03 -2.82 -2.40
C ASN A 163 1.05 -1.70 -2.61
N ALA A 164 2.36 -1.99 -2.55
CA ALA A 164 3.38 -0.96 -2.73
C ALA A 164 3.19 -0.25 -4.08
N ALA A 165 3.16 1.07 -4.03
CA ALA A 165 3.02 1.91 -5.21
C ALA A 165 3.78 3.22 -5.04
N GLN A 166 4.34 3.72 -6.14
CA GLN A 166 4.89 5.05 -6.29
C GLN A 166 4.02 5.82 -7.30
N THR A 167 3.29 6.81 -6.82
CA THR A 167 2.52 7.79 -7.60
C THR A 167 3.25 9.13 -7.68
N VAL A 168 3.91 9.50 -6.57
CA VAL A 168 4.79 10.65 -6.46
C VAL A 168 6.17 10.21 -6.02
N ARG A 169 7.20 10.58 -6.79
CA ARG A 169 8.59 10.41 -6.39
C ARG A 169 8.93 11.39 -5.28
N ARG A 170 9.48 10.86 -4.19
CA ARG A 170 10.04 11.64 -3.08
C ARG A 170 11.57 11.49 -3.09
N PRO A 171 12.33 12.58 -3.10
CA PRO A 171 13.80 12.54 -3.05
C PRO A 171 14.29 12.14 -1.65
N PRO A 172 15.60 11.85 -1.47
CA PRO A 172 16.19 11.45 -0.19
C PRO A 172 15.82 12.36 0.99
N GLY A 173 15.86 13.69 0.83
CA GLY A 173 15.54 14.65 1.90
C GLY A 173 14.18 14.45 2.55
N PHE A 174 13.18 13.97 1.80
CA PHE A 174 11.86 13.65 2.34
C PHE A 174 11.90 12.53 3.39
N TYR A 175 12.85 11.60 3.28
CA TYR A 175 12.98 10.44 4.17
C TYR A 175 14.06 10.61 5.25
N ALA A 176 14.78 11.74 5.28
CA ALA A 176 15.90 11.97 6.19
C ALA A 176 15.51 11.72 7.66
N HIS A 177 14.33 12.19 8.09
CA HIS A 177 13.78 12.00 9.44
C HIS A 177 13.65 10.53 9.90
N LEU A 178 13.64 9.57 8.99
CA LEU A 178 13.54 8.14 9.31
C LEU A 178 14.91 7.48 9.53
N MET A 179 15.96 8.06 8.95
CA MET A 179 17.25 7.38 8.82
C MET A 179 17.94 7.15 10.17
N ASP A 180 17.75 8.05 11.14
CA ASP A 180 18.28 7.89 12.49
C ASP A 180 17.74 6.64 13.20
N ALA A 181 16.50 6.25 12.94
CA ALA A 181 15.93 5.02 13.47
C ALA A 181 16.41 3.80 12.66
N GLU A 182 16.39 3.89 11.34
CA GLU A 182 16.77 2.80 10.42
C GLU A 182 18.25 2.43 10.50
N ASN A 183 19.12 3.35 10.91
CA ASN A 183 20.55 3.10 11.10
C ASN A 183 20.88 2.54 12.50
N ARG A 184 19.91 2.42 13.41
CA ARG A 184 20.17 1.87 14.75
C ARG A 184 20.52 0.38 14.66
N PRO A 185 21.57 -0.07 15.37
CA PRO A 185 21.85 -1.49 15.52
C PRO A 185 20.65 -2.27 16.07
N PHE A 186 20.46 -3.50 15.59
CA PHE A 186 19.32 -4.34 15.95
C PHE A 186 19.17 -4.56 17.46
N ASP A 187 20.30 -4.74 18.17
CA ASP A 187 20.38 -4.93 19.62
C ASP A 187 20.01 -3.67 20.43
N GLN A 188 20.00 -2.49 19.80
CA GLN A 188 19.61 -1.22 20.40
C GLN A 188 18.14 -0.85 20.13
N LEU A 189 17.41 -1.65 19.35
CA LEU A 189 15.99 -1.44 19.11
C LEU A 189 15.15 -1.86 20.32
N PRO A 190 13.94 -1.29 20.51
CA PRO A 190 13.00 -1.79 21.52
C PRO A 190 12.68 -3.28 21.33
N ALA A 191 12.44 -4.02 22.41
CA ALA A 191 12.14 -5.46 22.36
C ALA A 191 10.95 -5.80 21.45
N SER A 192 9.93 -4.93 21.40
CA SER A 192 8.80 -5.07 20.48
C SER A 192 9.23 -5.03 19.00
N ALA A 193 10.14 -4.14 18.64
CA ALA A 193 10.68 -4.04 17.29
C ALA A 193 11.63 -5.20 16.97
N GLN A 194 12.49 -5.60 17.91
CA GLN A 194 13.38 -6.75 17.74
C GLN A 194 12.60 -8.04 17.43
N LEU A 195 11.47 -8.27 18.11
CA LEU A 195 10.60 -9.42 17.84
C LEU A 195 10.10 -9.46 16.39
N LEU A 196 9.58 -8.34 15.89
CA LEU A 196 9.02 -8.24 14.54
C LEU A 196 10.09 -8.34 13.44
N LEU A 197 11.32 -7.93 13.74
CA LEU A 197 12.45 -7.88 12.80
C LEU A 197 13.39 -9.08 12.93
N ALA A 198 13.21 -9.98 13.91
CA ALA A 198 14.11 -11.09 14.17
C ALA A 198 14.37 -11.96 12.93
N ARG A 199 13.32 -12.29 12.17
CA ARG A 199 13.44 -13.08 10.93
C ARG A 199 14.18 -12.32 9.83
N HIS A 200 13.96 -11.01 9.73
CA HIS A 200 14.66 -10.17 8.77
C HIS A 200 16.15 -10.07 9.11
N ALA A 201 16.51 -9.82 10.38
CA ALA A 201 17.89 -9.77 10.84
C ALA A 201 18.63 -11.10 10.58
N GLN A 202 17.99 -12.24 10.89
CA GLN A 202 18.56 -13.56 10.57
C GLN A 202 18.77 -13.76 9.07
N PHE A 203 17.80 -13.34 8.25
CA PHE A 203 17.89 -13.46 6.80
C PHE A 203 19.01 -12.59 6.21
N THR A 204 19.10 -11.31 6.60
CA THR A 204 20.12 -10.39 6.10
C THR A 204 21.53 -10.77 6.58
N GLN A 205 21.66 -11.31 7.80
CA GLN A 205 22.93 -11.84 8.30
C GLN A 205 23.42 -13.03 7.45
N ARG A 206 22.53 -13.97 7.10
CA ARG A 206 22.87 -15.10 6.20
C ARG A 206 23.31 -14.61 4.81
N LEU A 207 22.62 -13.62 4.25
CA LEU A 207 23.00 -13.01 2.97
C LEU A 207 24.38 -12.34 3.03
N GLY A 208 24.68 -11.63 4.12
CA GLY A 208 26.00 -11.03 4.36
C GLY A 208 27.12 -12.07 4.42
N GLY A 209 26.87 -13.21 5.08
CA GLY A 209 27.81 -14.33 5.15
C GLY A 209 28.09 -15.02 3.82
N LEU A 210 27.12 -15.03 2.89
CA LEU A 210 27.29 -15.57 1.53
C LEU A 210 28.18 -14.68 0.65
N GLY A 211 28.12 -13.36 0.83
CA GLY A 211 28.98 -12.40 0.12
C GLY A 211 30.48 -12.56 0.42
N ALA A 212 30.83 -13.16 1.57
CA ALA A 212 32.20 -13.47 1.94
C ALA A 212 32.75 -14.76 1.29
N ARG A 213 31.89 -15.59 0.67
CA ARG A 213 32.28 -16.76 -0.13
C ARG A 213 32.17 -16.42 -1.62
N GLN A 214 33.27 -15.94 -2.21
CA GLN A 214 33.36 -15.79 -3.67
C GLN A 214 33.11 -17.14 -4.38
N LEU A 215 32.19 -17.14 -5.35
CA LEU A 215 32.09 -18.20 -6.35
C LEU A 215 33.25 -18.03 -7.37
N PRO A 216 34.03 -19.07 -7.69
CA PRO A 216 35.03 -18.97 -8.75
C PRO A 216 34.33 -18.84 -10.11
N GLY A 217 34.61 -17.77 -10.86
CA GLY A 217 34.25 -17.68 -12.30
C GLY A 217 33.45 -16.47 -12.79
N ALA A 218 33.15 -15.46 -11.97
CA ALA A 218 32.41 -14.27 -12.41
C ALA A 218 33.29 -13.20 -13.09
N ALA A 219 34.13 -13.59 -14.06
CA ALA A 219 35.09 -12.69 -14.70
C ALA A 219 34.54 -11.90 -15.92
N ASP A 220 33.37 -12.22 -16.46
CA ASP A 220 32.91 -11.63 -17.75
C ASP A 220 31.53 -10.96 -17.70
N MET A 221 31.30 -10.00 -16.79
CA MET A 221 30.18 -9.04 -16.96
C MET A 221 30.53 -7.61 -16.46
N PRO A 222 30.40 -6.58 -17.32
CA PRO A 222 30.80 -5.21 -16.97
C PRO A 222 29.62 -4.40 -16.41
N VAL A 223 29.08 -4.75 -15.24
CA VAL A 223 28.36 -3.81 -14.36
C VAL A 223 28.52 -4.26 -12.90
N THR A 224 29.57 -3.78 -12.23
CA THR A 224 29.77 -3.98 -10.80
C THR A 224 29.03 -2.89 -10.03
N TRP A 225 27.78 -3.16 -9.61
CA TRP A 225 27.12 -2.38 -8.57
C TRP A 225 27.93 -2.49 -7.28
N GLN A 226 28.51 -1.38 -6.82
CA GLN A 226 29.43 -1.29 -5.67
C GLN A 226 28.73 -1.45 -4.31
N ALA A 227 28.00 -2.54 -4.12
CA ALA A 227 27.69 -3.06 -2.79
C ALA A 227 28.20 -4.50 -2.75
N GLN A 228 29.26 -4.74 -1.97
CA GLN A 228 29.81 -6.09 -1.86
C GLN A 228 28.75 -7.03 -1.24
N GLY A 229 28.38 -8.08 -1.98
CA GLY A 229 27.51 -9.16 -1.54
C GLY A 229 26.03 -9.08 -2.02
N PRO A 230 25.34 -10.24 -2.09
CA PRO A 230 23.97 -10.32 -2.60
C PRO A 230 22.96 -9.55 -1.73
N GLY A 231 21.81 -9.21 -2.32
CA GLY A 231 20.65 -8.75 -1.55
C GLY A 231 20.75 -7.33 -0.98
N ILE A 232 21.39 -6.37 -1.66
CA ILE A 232 21.51 -5.00 -1.14
C ILE A 232 20.14 -4.33 -0.86
N GLY A 233 19.14 -4.55 -1.72
CA GLY A 233 17.78 -4.08 -1.49
C GLY A 233 17.05 -4.74 -0.33
N LEU A 234 17.64 -5.76 0.31
CA LEU A 234 17.19 -6.36 1.57
C LEU A 234 18.02 -5.87 2.76
N ARG A 235 19.35 -5.87 2.62
CA ARG A 235 20.29 -5.54 3.72
C ARG A 235 20.34 -4.05 4.04
N ALA A 236 20.07 -3.20 3.05
CA ALA A 236 20.18 -1.75 3.14
C ALA A 236 18.98 -1.06 2.45
N SER A 237 17.78 -1.61 2.62
CA SER A 237 16.58 -1.14 1.91
C SER A 237 16.27 0.33 2.14
N ALA A 238 16.54 0.85 3.35
CA ALA A 238 16.35 2.25 3.70
C ALA A 238 17.45 3.15 3.12
N GLN A 239 18.71 2.71 3.17
CA GLN A 239 19.86 3.46 2.66
C GLN A 239 19.85 3.52 1.13
N LEU A 240 19.40 2.45 0.46
CA LEU A 240 19.25 2.42 -0.99
C LEU A 240 18.24 3.48 -1.49
N SER A 241 17.25 3.85 -0.66
CA SER A 241 16.33 4.94 -0.97
C SER A 241 16.88 6.34 -0.75
N GLN A 242 18.08 6.46 -0.19
CA GLN A 242 18.76 7.74 0.03
C GLN A 242 19.74 8.11 -1.09
N ILE A 243 19.85 7.31 -2.15
CA ILE A 243 20.75 7.66 -3.27
C ILE A 243 20.16 8.84 -4.04
N PRO A 244 20.83 10.02 -4.06
CA PRO A 244 20.34 11.18 -4.76
C PRO A 244 20.54 11.04 -6.27
N TYR A 245 19.65 11.65 -7.04
CA TYR A 245 19.86 11.84 -8.47
C TYR A 245 20.51 13.20 -8.77
N PRO A 246 21.23 13.33 -9.90
CA PRO A 246 21.88 14.59 -10.26
C PRO A 246 20.92 15.79 -10.33
N TYR A 247 19.66 15.54 -10.71
CA TYR A 247 18.61 16.56 -10.80
C TYR A 247 17.87 16.82 -9.48
N ASP A 248 18.23 16.13 -8.38
CA ASP A 248 17.71 16.45 -7.04
C ASP A 248 18.42 17.65 -6.41
N ALA A 249 19.62 18.02 -6.91
CA ALA A 249 20.45 19.10 -6.40
C ALA A 249 19.79 20.50 -6.24
N PRO A 250 18.78 20.91 -7.05
CA PRO A 250 18.08 22.18 -6.85
C PRO A 250 17.06 22.15 -5.69
N LEU A 251 16.74 20.98 -5.13
CA LEU A 251 15.79 20.81 -4.03
C LEU A 251 16.56 20.90 -2.71
N VAL A 252 16.90 22.12 -2.29
CA VAL A 252 17.61 22.36 -1.01
C VAL A 252 16.68 21.98 0.14
N ASP A 253 17.07 20.94 0.89
CA ASP A 253 16.19 20.13 1.73
C ASP A 253 15.38 20.93 2.78
N ALA A 254 15.86 22.04 3.32
CA ALA A 254 15.15 22.76 4.39
C ALA A 254 13.96 23.61 3.93
N GLU A 255 13.94 24.12 2.70
CA GLU A 255 12.84 24.99 2.21
C GLU A 255 11.63 24.16 1.77
N VAL A 256 11.88 23.01 1.15
CA VAL A 256 10.83 22.13 0.62
C VAL A 256 10.48 20.98 1.56
N PHE A 257 11.39 20.59 2.45
CA PHE A 257 11.21 19.55 3.47
C PHE A 257 11.64 20.07 4.85
N PRO A 258 10.86 20.99 5.47
CA PRO A 258 11.25 21.64 6.71
C PRO A 258 11.41 20.65 7.87
N GLU A 259 12.59 20.65 8.49
CA GLU A 259 12.93 19.72 9.56
C GLU A 259 11.94 19.79 10.73
N GLY A 260 11.56 18.62 11.25
CA GLY A 260 10.63 18.50 12.38
C GLY A 260 9.15 18.74 12.04
N GLN A 261 8.82 19.12 10.80
CA GLN A 261 7.43 19.27 10.37
C GLN A 261 6.93 17.98 9.71
N LEU A 262 6.05 17.29 10.43
CA LEU A 262 5.41 16.07 9.96
C LEU A 262 3.91 16.28 9.70
N ASP A 263 3.38 15.56 8.71
CA ASP A 263 1.95 15.47 8.43
C ASP A 263 1.23 14.51 9.40
N MET A 264 -0.08 14.37 9.23
CA MET A 264 -0.93 13.51 10.06
C MET A 264 -0.56 12.03 10.02
N ASP A 265 0.18 11.58 9.00
CA ASP A 265 0.66 10.20 8.88
C ASP A 265 2.08 10.03 9.45
N LEU A 266 2.62 11.08 10.10
CA LEU A 266 3.99 11.17 10.58
C LEU A 266 4.99 11.03 9.42
N GLN A 267 4.78 11.80 8.36
CA GLN A 267 5.71 11.96 7.24
C GLN A 267 6.15 13.40 7.09
N GLN A 268 7.39 13.58 6.65
CA GLN A 268 7.92 14.89 6.27
C GLN A 268 6.92 15.65 5.39
N VAL A 269 6.61 16.89 5.74
CA VAL A 269 5.80 17.75 4.88
C VAL A 269 6.57 18.03 3.59
N ASP A 270 5.89 17.92 2.45
CA ASP A 270 6.41 18.23 1.12
C ASP A 270 5.81 19.53 0.59
N LEU A 271 6.62 20.58 0.57
CA LEU A 271 6.24 21.93 0.12
C LEU A 271 6.60 22.22 -1.33
N ARG A 272 7.05 21.22 -2.11
CA ARG A 272 7.36 21.42 -3.52
C ARG A 272 6.12 21.91 -4.27
N THR A 273 6.31 22.91 -5.13
CA THR A 273 5.24 23.52 -5.95
C THR A 273 4.83 22.65 -7.14
N THR A 274 5.67 21.68 -7.52
CA THR A 274 5.39 20.66 -8.52
C THR A 274 5.91 19.30 -8.07
N ASN A 275 5.26 18.22 -8.52
CA ASN A 275 5.63 16.85 -8.21
C ASN A 275 5.25 15.91 -9.38
N SER A 276 5.60 14.63 -9.28
CA SER A 276 5.37 13.62 -10.33
C SER A 276 3.93 13.55 -10.84
N TRP A 277 2.95 13.85 -9.97
CA TRP A 277 1.53 13.83 -10.31
C TRP A 277 1.15 14.89 -11.34
N ARG A 278 1.95 15.95 -11.45
CA ARG A 278 1.72 17.09 -12.35
C ARG A 278 2.57 17.07 -13.62
N LEU A 279 3.58 16.21 -13.71
CA LEU A 279 4.50 16.15 -14.85
C LEU A 279 3.80 15.66 -16.12
N CYS A 280 4.13 16.25 -17.26
CA CYS A 280 3.69 15.83 -18.59
C CYS A 280 4.78 14.98 -19.27
N LEU A 281 4.44 14.40 -20.43
CA LEU A 281 5.45 13.80 -21.30
C LEU A 281 6.45 14.88 -21.74
N GLY A 282 7.75 14.63 -21.55
CA GLY A 282 8.82 15.62 -21.74
C GLY A 282 9.40 16.15 -20.44
N ASP A 283 8.63 16.14 -19.33
CA ASP A 283 9.11 16.62 -18.03
C ASP A 283 9.67 15.49 -17.13
N ILE A 284 9.35 14.24 -17.45
CA ILE A 284 9.64 13.08 -16.61
C ILE A 284 11.06 12.59 -16.84
N GLN A 285 11.84 12.58 -15.77
CA GLN A 285 13.20 12.04 -15.80
C GLN A 285 13.17 10.52 -15.96
N THR A 286 14.05 9.98 -16.81
CA THR A 286 14.11 8.54 -17.10
C THR A 286 14.27 7.67 -15.84
N PRO A 287 15.14 8.01 -14.86
CA PRO A 287 15.26 7.21 -13.63
C PRO A 287 13.94 7.13 -12.88
N GLU A 288 13.21 8.24 -12.73
CA GLU A 288 11.91 8.26 -12.07
C GLU A 288 10.86 7.39 -12.77
N MET A 289 10.81 7.43 -14.10
CA MET A 289 9.93 6.53 -14.86
C MET A 289 10.27 5.06 -14.60
N LEU A 290 11.56 4.71 -14.62
CA LEU A 290 12.00 3.33 -14.34
C LEU A 290 11.67 2.91 -12.91
N GLU A 291 11.87 3.76 -11.91
CA GLU A 291 11.48 3.47 -10.53
C GLU A 291 9.99 3.17 -10.41
N VAL A 292 9.14 3.99 -11.02
CA VAL A 292 7.68 3.79 -10.99
C VAL A 292 7.29 2.47 -11.63
N HIS A 293 7.90 2.11 -12.77
CA HIS A 293 7.64 0.81 -13.40
C HIS A 293 8.16 -0.36 -12.58
N LEU A 294 9.35 -0.23 -11.97
CA LEU A 294 9.94 -1.26 -11.12
C LEU A 294 9.04 -1.55 -9.91
N VAL A 295 8.60 -0.51 -9.22
CA VAL A 295 7.75 -0.63 -8.02
C VAL A 295 6.33 -1.09 -8.37
N ASN A 296 5.69 -0.45 -9.36
CA ASN A 296 4.25 -0.62 -9.59
C ASN A 296 3.89 -1.81 -10.49
N ALA A 297 4.82 -2.33 -11.30
CA ALA A 297 4.53 -3.37 -12.29
C ALA A 297 5.52 -4.55 -12.25
N VAL A 298 6.83 -4.27 -12.29
CA VAL A 298 7.85 -5.33 -12.35
C VAL A 298 7.92 -6.12 -11.04
N ALA A 299 7.98 -5.45 -9.89
CA ALA A 299 8.02 -6.14 -8.60
C ALA A 299 6.76 -6.99 -8.33
N PRO A 300 5.52 -6.51 -8.57
CA PRO A 300 4.33 -7.35 -8.56
C PRO A 300 4.43 -8.57 -9.47
N PHE A 301 4.92 -8.40 -10.71
CA PHE A 301 5.14 -9.51 -11.63
C PHE A 301 6.11 -10.54 -11.05
N VAL A 302 7.27 -10.11 -10.55
CA VAL A 302 8.28 -11.00 -9.97
C VAL A 302 7.72 -11.74 -8.76
N LEU A 303 7.06 -11.04 -7.84
CA LEU A 303 6.46 -11.66 -6.65
C LEU A 303 5.41 -12.70 -7.03
N CYS A 304 4.48 -12.37 -7.94
CA CYS A 304 3.50 -13.32 -8.45
C CYS A 304 4.21 -14.54 -9.09
N ASN A 305 5.09 -14.29 -10.06
CA ASN A 305 5.74 -15.34 -10.83
C ASN A 305 6.55 -16.32 -9.96
N ARG A 306 7.20 -15.81 -8.91
CA ARG A 306 8.00 -16.63 -7.99
C ARG A 306 7.17 -17.32 -6.90
N LEU A 307 6.10 -16.68 -6.40
CA LEU A 307 5.33 -17.20 -5.27
C LEU A 307 4.11 -18.04 -5.66
N ILE A 308 3.72 -18.07 -6.95
CA ILE A 308 2.63 -18.93 -7.43
C ILE A 308 2.90 -20.41 -7.11
N ALA A 309 4.15 -20.88 -7.21
CA ALA A 309 4.50 -22.26 -6.87
C ALA A 309 4.17 -22.60 -5.41
N LEU A 310 4.50 -21.69 -4.47
CA LEU A 310 4.13 -21.82 -3.06
C LEU A 310 2.61 -21.80 -2.88
N MET A 311 1.91 -20.90 -3.58
CA MET A 311 0.44 -20.83 -3.52
C MET A 311 -0.24 -22.07 -4.10
N ARG A 312 0.40 -22.81 -5.02
CA ARG A 312 -0.13 -24.04 -5.63
C ARG A 312 0.07 -25.31 -4.78
N ARG A 313 0.89 -25.27 -3.72
CA ARG A 313 1.18 -26.46 -2.89
C ARG A 313 -0.07 -27.09 -2.28
N ASP A 314 -1.05 -26.27 -1.92
CA ASP A 314 -2.36 -26.68 -1.45
C ASP A 314 -3.48 -25.88 -2.14
N ASN A 315 -4.51 -26.55 -2.65
CA ASN A 315 -5.68 -25.89 -3.22
C ASN A 315 -6.78 -25.80 -2.16
N THR A 316 -6.93 -24.64 -1.54
CA THR A 316 -8.01 -24.39 -0.57
C THR A 316 -9.26 -23.78 -1.17
N GLY A 317 -9.27 -23.51 -2.50
CA GLY A 317 -10.36 -22.82 -3.19
C GLY A 317 -10.65 -21.40 -2.68
N GLN A 318 -9.72 -20.76 -1.97
CA GLN A 318 -9.94 -19.50 -1.25
C GLN A 318 -8.67 -18.64 -1.19
N LYS A 319 -7.73 -18.83 -2.12
CA LYS A 319 -6.49 -18.07 -2.17
C LYS A 319 -6.67 -16.84 -3.02
N HIS A 320 -5.96 -15.76 -2.70
CA HIS A 320 -6.16 -14.48 -3.36
C HIS A 320 -4.85 -13.78 -3.71
N ILE A 321 -4.81 -13.19 -4.90
CA ILE A 321 -3.80 -12.20 -5.27
C ILE A 321 -4.54 -10.87 -5.52
N VAL A 322 -4.19 -9.84 -4.76
CA VAL A 322 -4.77 -8.50 -4.88
C VAL A 322 -3.71 -7.55 -5.41
N ASN A 323 -3.92 -7.05 -6.63
CA ASN A 323 -3.09 -6.04 -7.24
C ASN A 323 -3.71 -4.66 -7.00
N VAL A 324 -3.09 -3.84 -6.14
CA VAL A 324 -3.61 -2.52 -5.82
C VAL A 324 -3.25 -1.54 -6.94
N THR A 325 -4.27 -1.22 -7.72
CA THR A 325 -4.18 -0.35 -8.88
C THR A 325 -4.95 0.95 -8.62
N ALA A 326 -5.22 1.72 -9.68
CA ALA A 326 -6.12 2.84 -9.62
C ALA A 326 -6.83 3.04 -10.96
N MET A 327 -7.82 3.92 -10.99
CA MET A 327 -8.44 4.39 -12.24
C MET A 327 -7.41 4.92 -13.25
N GLU A 328 -6.23 5.35 -12.83
CA GLU A 328 -5.11 5.79 -13.68
C GLU A 328 -4.61 4.71 -14.64
N GLY A 329 -4.80 3.43 -14.32
CA GLY A 329 -4.46 2.30 -15.20
C GLY A 329 -5.53 1.93 -16.23
N LYS A 330 -6.68 2.62 -16.24
CA LYS A 330 -7.80 2.34 -17.15
C LYS A 330 -7.63 3.07 -18.47
N PHE A 331 -7.78 2.34 -19.59
CA PHE A 331 -7.55 2.87 -20.94
C PHE A 331 -8.64 3.84 -21.40
N HIS A 332 -9.91 3.50 -21.19
CA HIS A 332 -11.04 4.29 -21.66
C HIS A 332 -11.72 5.01 -20.50
N ARG A 333 -11.33 6.26 -20.25
CA ARG A 333 -11.96 7.15 -19.26
C ARG A 333 -12.61 8.33 -19.95
N PHE A 334 -13.77 8.75 -19.43
CA PHE A 334 -14.44 9.96 -19.90
C PHE A 334 -13.57 11.22 -19.73
N LYS A 335 -12.71 11.26 -18.70
CA LYS A 335 -11.78 12.36 -18.43
C LYS A 335 -10.44 11.81 -17.99
N GLN A 336 -9.39 12.16 -18.72
CA GLN A 336 -8.00 11.88 -18.36
C GLN A 336 -7.18 13.17 -18.55
N ALA A 337 -6.46 13.57 -17.50
CA ALA A 337 -5.55 14.69 -17.61
C ALA A 337 -4.27 14.23 -18.33
N PRO A 338 -3.63 15.07 -19.15
CA PRO A 338 -2.38 14.73 -19.85
C PRO A 338 -1.16 14.80 -18.91
N ARG A 339 -1.25 14.21 -17.71
CA ARG A 339 -0.22 14.25 -16.66
C ARG A 339 0.09 12.85 -16.15
N HIS A 340 1.23 12.71 -15.46
CA HIS A 340 1.75 11.48 -14.86
C HIS A 340 1.65 10.22 -15.74
N PRO A 341 1.96 10.29 -17.07
CA PRO A 341 1.79 9.15 -17.97
C PRO A 341 2.58 7.92 -17.53
N HIS A 342 3.76 8.08 -16.91
CA HIS A 342 4.56 6.98 -16.38
C HIS A 342 3.83 6.19 -15.27
N THR A 343 3.05 6.85 -14.42
CA THR A 343 2.20 6.19 -13.42
C THR A 343 1.02 5.47 -14.08
N ASN A 344 0.35 6.13 -15.05
CA ASN A 344 -0.75 5.52 -15.80
C ASN A 344 -0.31 4.24 -16.52
N MET A 345 0.83 4.30 -17.22
CA MET A 345 1.43 3.16 -17.92
C MET A 345 1.72 1.99 -16.96
N ALA A 346 2.34 2.26 -15.82
CA ALA A 346 2.67 1.22 -14.86
C ALA A 346 1.41 0.59 -14.23
N LYS A 347 0.37 1.39 -13.92
CA LYS A 347 -0.91 0.87 -13.43
C LYS A 347 -1.66 0.07 -14.49
N ALA A 348 -1.62 0.49 -15.76
CA ALA A 348 -2.17 -0.26 -16.87
C ALA A 348 -1.46 -1.61 -17.08
N ALA A 349 -0.13 -1.65 -16.92
CA ALA A 349 0.64 -2.89 -16.97
C ALA A 349 0.24 -3.86 -15.84
N LEU A 350 0.01 -3.35 -14.62
CA LEU A 350 -0.48 -4.15 -13.50
C LEU A 350 -1.92 -4.66 -13.71
N ASN A 351 -2.77 -3.84 -14.31
CA ASN A 351 -4.11 -4.24 -14.74
C ASN A 351 -4.04 -5.39 -15.76
N MET A 352 -3.17 -5.25 -16.76
CA MET A 352 -2.98 -6.28 -17.79
C MET A 352 -2.45 -7.59 -17.20
N LEU A 353 -1.49 -7.54 -16.26
CA LEU A 353 -1.03 -8.73 -15.53
C LEU A 353 -2.21 -9.48 -14.90
N THR A 354 -3.11 -8.74 -14.23
CA THR A 354 -4.31 -9.31 -13.61
C THR A 354 -5.23 -9.93 -14.66
N HIS A 355 -5.52 -9.18 -15.73
CA HIS A 355 -6.43 -9.63 -16.78
C HIS A 355 -5.94 -10.90 -17.48
N THR A 356 -4.63 -10.98 -17.74
CA THR A 356 -4.01 -12.12 -18.43
C THR A 356 -3.89 -13.36 -17.55
N ALA A 357 -3.43 -13.22 -16.30
CA ALA A 357 -3.03 -14.39 -15.50
C ALA A 357 -4.18 -15.03 -14.71
N ALA A 358 -5.25 -14.28 -14.40
CA ALA A 358 -6.24 -14.70 -13.42
C ALA A 358 -6.97 -16.02 -13.75
N GLN A 359 -7.35 -16.24 -15.02
CA GLN A 359 -8.15 -17.41 -15.41
C GLN A 359 -7.39 -18.73 -15.23
N ASP A 360 -6.07 -18.73 -15.44
CA ASP A 360 -5.27 -19.94 -15.24
C ASP A 360 -5.17 -20.28 -13.76
N LEU A 361 -4.87 -19.29 -12.93
CA LEU A 361 -4.72 -19.43 -11.48
C LEU A 361 -6.02 -19.84 -10.78
N ALA A 362 -7.17 -19.46 -11.33
CA ALA A 362 -8.48 -19.84 -10.80
C ALA A 362 -8.68 -21.37 -10.74
N LYS A 363 -8.05 -22.12 -11.65
CA LYS A 363 -8.09 -23.60 -11.67
C LYS A 363 -7.44 -24.21 -10.42
N ASP A 364 -6.48 -23.49 -9.84
CA ASP A 364 -5.77 -23.87 -8.62
C ASP A 364 -6.40 -23.25 -7.35
N GLY A 365 -7.59 -22.66 -7.46
CA GLY A 365 -8.26 -21.98 -6.35
C GLY A 365 -7.60 -20.67 -5.92
N ILE A 366 -6.84 -20.03 -6.84
CA ILE A 366 -6.15 -18.76 -6.63
C ILE A 366 -6.83 -17.66 -7.45
N TYR A 367 -7.50 -16.74 -6.77
CA TYR A 367 -8.29 -15.68 -7.37
C TYR A 367 -7.52 -14.36 -7.42
N MET A 368 -7.11 -13.96 -8.63
CA MET A 368 -6.38 -12.72 -8.85
C MET A 368 -7.33 -11.59 -9.30
N ASN A 369 -7.28 -10.44 -8.62
CA ASN A 369 -8.06 -9.24 -8.99
C ASN A 369 -7.24 -7.96 -8.86
N ALA A 370 -7.63 -6.95 -9.64
CA ALA A 370 -7.11 -5.59 -9.56
C ALA A 370 -8.10 -4.75 -8.74
N VAL A 371 -7.62 -3.92 -7.82
CA VAL A 371 -8.47 -3.14 -6.92
C VAL A 371 -8.11 -1.66 -6.96
N ASP A 372 -9.10 -0.81 -7.21
CA ASP A 372 -9.03 0.64 -7.02
C ASP A 372 -9.35 0.97 -5.55
N THR A 373 -8.45 1.70 -4.90
CA THR A 373 -8.64 2.12 -3.49
C THR A 373 -9.64 3.26 -3.34
N GLY A 374 -10.10 3.83 -4.44
CA GLY A 374 -10.81 5.09 -4.47
C GLY A 374 -9.93 6.28 -4.08
N TRP A 375 -10.55 7.45 -4.00
CA TRP A 375 -9.86 8.71 -3.80
C TRP A 375 -9.62 8.97 -2.31
N VAL A 376 -8.47 8.49 -1.84
CA VAL A 376 -8.07 8.54 -0.42
C VAL A 376 -7.21 9.77 -0.10
N THR A 377 -6.28 10.10 -0.99
CA THR A 377 -5.30 11.20 -0.84
C THR A 377 -5.37 12.13 -2.05
N ASP A 378 -5.15 13.43 -1.85
CA ASP A 378 -4.90 14.36 -2.94
C ASP A 378 -3.39 14.43 -3.19
N GLU A 379 -2.94 13.92 -4.34
CA GLU A 379 -1.51 13.85 -4.70
C GLU A 379 -0.97 15.18 -5.26
N ASP A 380 -1.83 16.18 -5.42
CA ASP A 380 -1.41 17.51 -5.83
C ASP A 380 -0.50 18.19 -4.78
N PRO A 381 0.41 19.08 -5.22
CA PRO A 381 1.16 19.97 -4.33
C PRO A 381 0.27 20.63 -3.26
N ALA A 382 0.79 20.77 -2.04
CA ALA A 382 0.03 21.20 -0.87
C ALA A 382 -0.77 22.50 -1.10
N VAL A 383 -0.17 23.48 -1.78
CA VAL A 383 -0.83 24.75 -2.12
C VAL A 383 -2.06 24.55 -3.01
N LEU A 384 -2.01 23.63 -3.98
CA LEU A 384 -3.13 23.34 -4.86
C LEU A 384 -4.21 22.54 -4.15
N ALA A 385 -3.82 21.58 -3.30
CA ALA A 385 -4.76 20.85 -2.47
C ALA A 385 -5.51 21.79 -1.50
N GLN A 386 -4.80 22.72 -0.86
CA GLN A 386 -5.41 23.73 0.02
C GLN A 386 -6.36 24.64 -0.76
N ARG A 387 -5.95 25.11 -1.95
CA ARG A 387 -6.82 25.92 -2.81
C ARG A 387 -8.14 25.21 -3.16
N LYS A 388 -8.12 23.89 -3.39
CA LYS A 388 -9.36 23.13 -3.63
C LYS A 388 -10.24 23.09 -2.38
N GLN A 389 -9.65 22.97 -1.20
CA GLN A 389 -10.40 23.03 0.07
C GLN A 389 -11.06 24.39 0.23
N ASP A 390 -10.31 25.47 0.05
CA ASP A 390 -10.80 26.84 0.28
C ASP A 390 -11.89 27.25 -0.72
N ILE A 391 -11.71 26.91 -2.00
CA ILE A 391 -12.62 27.36 -3.08
C ILE A 391 -13.80 26.41 -3.28
N HIS A 392 -13.57 25.10 -3.15
CA HIS A 392 -14.55 24.08 -3.52
C HIS A 392 -15.07 23.25 -2.34
N ASP A 393 -14.65 23.56 -1.10
CA ASP A 393 -14.92 22.72 0.08
C ASP A 393 -14.56 21.24 -0.19
N PHE A 394 -13.52 21.03 -0.99
CA PHE A 394 -13.17 19.71 -1.50
C PHE A 394 -12.17 19.01 -0.58
N GLN A 395 -12.49 17.78 -0.18
CA GLN A 395 -11.56 16.84 0.43
C GLN A 395 -11.74 15.46 -0.22
N PRO A 396 -10.71 14.60 -0.20
CA PRO A 396 -10.88 13.22 -0.64
C PRO A 396 -12.03 12.53 0.11
N PRO A 397 -12.97 11.90 -0.60
CA PRO A 397 -14.21 11.36 -0.01
C PRO A 397 -14.00 10.11 0.84
N LEU A 398 -12.83 9.48 0.73
CA LEU A 398 -12.45 8.25 1.43
C LEU A 398 -11.17 8.47 2.24
N ASP A 399 -10.97 7.71 3.31
CA ASP A 399 -9.71 7.69 4.07
C ASP A 399 -8.92 6.38 3.87
N ILE A 400 -7.78 6.24 4.56
CA ILE A 400 -6.92 5.05 4.40
C ILE A 400 -7.56 3.75 4.89
N VAL A 401 -8.55 3.82 5.78
CA VAL A 401 -9.31 2.66 6.25
C VAL A 401 -10.29 2.22 5.16
N ASP A 402 -10.94 3.15 4.48
CA ASP A 402 -11.76 2.85 3.30
C ASP A 402 -10.94 2.21 2.17
N GLY A 403 -9.72 2.71 1.96
CA GLY A 403 -8.78 2.14 1.00
C GLY A 403 -8.38 0.71 1.38
N ALA A 404 -8.04 0.46 2.64
CA ALA A 404 -7.70 -0.87 3.14
C ALA A 404 -8.87 -1.85 3.05
N ALA A 405 -10.09 -1.40 3.36
CA ALA A 405 -11.30 -2.20 3.22
C ALA A 405 -11.52 -2.67 1.78
N ARG A 406 -11.32 -1.79 0.79
CA ARG A 406 -11.39 -2.16 -0.63
C ARG A 406 -10.33 -3.18 -1.02
N VAL A 407 -9.10 -3.02 -0.54
CA VAL A 407 -8.00 -3.96 -0.79
C VAL A 407 -8.28 -5.33 -0.17
N CYS A 408 -8.93 -5.37 1.00
CA CYS A 408 -9.21 -6.63 1.71
C CYS A 408 -10.52 -7.31 1.28
N ASP A 409 -11.46 -6.55 0.72
CA ASP A 409 -12.78 -7.03 0.31
C ASP A 409 -12.75 -8.28 -0.58
N PRO A 410 -11.88 -8.42 -1.60
CA PRO A 410 -11.95 -9.57 -2.50
C PRO A 410 -11.82 -10.92 -1.80
N PHE A 411 -11.04 -11.00 -0.72
CA PHE A 411 -10.90 -12.23 0.05
C PHE A 411 -11.89 -12.30 1.22
N PHE A 412 -12.19 -11.20 1.91
CA PHE A 412 -13.20 -11.24 2.98
C PHE A 412 -14.59 -11.54 2.45
N ASP A 413 -15.02 -10.86 1.38
CA ASP A 413 -16.31 -11.09 0.74
C ASP A 413 -16.39 -12.51 0.15
N GLY A 414 -15.30 -12.97 -0.48
CA GLY A 414 -15.19 -14.34 -0.98
C GLY A 414 -15.38 -15.39 0.10
N ILE A 415 -14.70 -15.25 1.24
CA ILE A 415 -14.82 -16.18 2.38
C ILE A 415 -16.23 -16.14 2.99
N LEU A 416 -16.82 -14.94 3.15
CA LEU A 416 -18.14 -14.78 3.77
C LEU A 416 -19.28 -15.28 2.89
N THR A 417 -19.17 -15.12 1.57
CA THR A 417 -20.26 -15.44 0.62
C THR A 417 -20.07 -16.77 -0.10
N GLY A 418 -18.87 -17.33 -0.09
CA GLY A 418 -18.47 -18.47 -0.91
C GLY A 418 -18.33 -18.14 -2.41
N ARG A 419 -18.38 -16.85 -2.79
CA ARG A 419 -18.27 -16.39 -4.18
C ARG A 419 -17.05 -15.51 -4.36
N HIS A 420 -16.09 -15.98 -5.15
CA HIS A 420 -14.83 -15.28 -5.37
C HIS A 420 -14.81 -14.59 -6.74
N TRP A 421 -14.53 -13.29 -6.76
CA TRP A 421 -14.23 -12.59 -8.01
C TRP A 421 -12.91 -13.10 -8.60
N CYS A 422 -12.81 -13.12 -9.93
CA CYS A 422 -11.60 -13.53 -10.62
C CYS A 422 -11.40 -12.74 -11.92
N GLY A 423 -10.20 -12.19 -12.11
CA GLY A 423 -9.84 -11.45 -13.31
C GLY A 423 -10.68 -10.19 -13.49
N LYS A 424 -11.06 -9.54 -12.40
CA LYS A 424 -11.86 -8.30 -12.41
C LYS A 424 -11.03 -7.10 -11.96
N PHE A 425 -11.38 -5.94 -12.52
CA PHE A 425 -11.03 -4.66 -11.94
C PHE A 425 -12.17 -4.23 -11.01
N LEU A 426 -11.89 -4.18 -9.71
CA LEU A 426 -12.86 -3.88 -8.68
C LEU A 426 -12.75 -2.41 -8.26
N LYS A 427 -13.88 -1.70 -8.32
CA LYS A 427 -14.03 -0.33 -7.84
C LYS A 427 -15.31 -0.24 -7.03
N ASP A 428 -15.22 0.38 -5.86
CA ASP A 428 -16.36 0.51 -4.94
C ASP A 428 -17.05 -0.84 -4.65
N TYR A 429 -16.24 -1.88 -4.42
CA TYR A 429 -16.66 -3.26 -4.11
C TYR A 429 -17.43 -3.98 -5.25
N GLN A 430 -17.36 -3.46 -6.48
CA GLN A 430 -18.02 -4.06 -7.65
C GLN A 430 -17.06 -4.16 -8.84
N PRO A 431 -17.22 -5.17 -9.72
CA PRO A 431 -16.50 -5.21 -10.98
C PRO A 431 -16.87 -4.03 -11.89
N ILE A 432 -15.85 -3.44 -12.50
CA ILE A 432 -15.98 -2.44 -13.57
C ILE A 432 -15.23 -2.89 -14.83
N ASP A 433 -15.45 -2.17 -15.93
CA ASP A 433 -14.68 -2.32 -17.15
C ASP A 433 -13.23 -1.85 -16.98
N TRP A 434 -12.33 -2.49 -17.74
CA TRP A 434 -10.87 -2.34 -17.68
C TRP A 434 -10.35 -1.00 -18.16
#